data_AF-A0A961XYR4-F1
#
_entry.id   AF-A0A961XYR4-F1
#
_cell.length_a   1.000
_cell.length_b   1.000
_cell.length_c   1.000
_cell.angle_alpha   90.00
_cell.angle_beta   90.00
_cell.angle_gamma   90.00
#
_symmetry.space_group_name_H-M   'P 1'
#
loop_
_entity.id
_entity.type
_entity.pdbx_description
1 polymer ?
#
loop_
_entity_poly.entity_id
_entity_poly.type
_entity_poly.pdbx_seq_one_letter_code
_entity_poly.pdbx_strand_id
1 'polypeptide(L)'
;MQSIGEFHIRSDDWSWQLLGPSETKLFVRITSKQSDPFAMVFSDFIIHAAPSELVQKALDAVRSHFCGPAQGMQLRFMDISPGSPNQELDKDAVVLRHDQIVAAIRTFGLKHAYEISNSMLDFRNGKYDTIVTTS
;
A
#
# COMPACT_ATOMS: atom_id res chain seq x y z
N MET A 1 11.70 -5.15 -18.66
CA MET A 1 10.59 -4.30 -18.18
C MET A 1 9.29 -4.98 -18.58
N GLN A 2 8.48 -5.43 -17.62
CA GLN A 2 7.17 -6.03 -17.90
C GLN A 2 6.09 -5.00 -17.52
N SER A 3 5.17 -4.74 -18.44
CA SER A 3 3.99 -3.90 -18.21
C SER A 3 2.81 -4.83 -17.92
N ILE A 4 2.27 -4.75 -16.70
CA ILE A 4 0.99 -5.38 -16.39
C ILE A 4 -0.05 -4.26 -16.41
N GLY A 5 -0.81 -4.20 -17.51
CA GLY A 5 -2.11 -3.53 -17.63
C GLY A 5 -2.18 -2.00 -17.60
N GLU A 6 -1.22 -1.29 -17.00
CA GLU A 6 -1.14 0.19 -16.89
C GLU A 6 0.06 0.63 -16.01
N PHE A 7 0.64 -0.30 -15.25
CA PHE A 7 1.72 -0.03 -14.30
C PHE A 7 3.08 -0.50 -14.83
N HIS A 8 4.10 0.32 -14.58
CA HIS A 8 5.49 -0.05 -14.82
C HIS A 8 6.12 -0.54 -13.52
N ILE A 9 6.69 -1.75 -13.55
CA ILE A 9 7.43 -2.33 -12.44
C ILE A 9 8.93 -2.12 -12.69
N ARG A 10 9.61 -1.45 -11.75
CA ARG A 10 11.07 -1.40 -11.68
C ARG A 10 11.53 -2.19 -10.47
N SER A 11 12.56 -3.02 -10.64
CA SER A 11 13.15 -3.82 -9.59
C SER A 11 14.59 -3.38 -9.35
N ASP A 12 14.97 -3.18 -8.08
CA ASP A 12 16.36 -3.23 -7.64
C ASP A 12 16.56 -4.43 -6.71
N ASP A 13 17.78 -4.60 -6.19
CA ASP A 13 18.17 -5.78 -5.39
C ASP A 13 17.32 -5.98 -4.13
N TRP A 14 16.58 -4.96 -3.66
CA TRP A 14 15.91 -4.97 -2.35
C TRP A 14 14.50 -4.36 -2.32
N SER A 15 14.06 -3.72 -3.40
CA SER A 15 12.81 -2.98 -3.46
C SER A 15 12.26 -2.86 -4.87
N TRP A 16 10.93 -2.91 -5.00
CA TRP A 16 10.27 -2.82 -6.30
C TRP A 16 9.41 -1.56 -6.31
N GLN A 17 9.39 -0.86 -7.43
CA GLN A 17 8.60 0.35 -7.62
C GLN A 17 7.47 0.06 -8.59
N LEU A 18 6.23 0.27 -8.13
CA LEU A 18 5.05 0.31 -8.97
C LEU A 18 4.77 1.77 -9.35
N LEU A 19 4.91 2.07 -10.63
CA LEU A 19 4.69 3.40 -11.19
C LEU A 19 3.39 3.41 -11.98
N GLY A 20 2.42 4.21 -11.54
CA GLY A 20 1.23 4.50 -12.32
C GLY A 20 1.51 5.38 -13.54
N PRO A 21 0.52 5.60 -14.41
CA PRO A 21 0.57 6.63 -15.45
C PRO A 21 1.03 7.97 -14.89
N SER A 22 1.72 8.80 -15.69
CA SER A 22 2.29 10.09 -15.26
C SER A 22 1.28 11.07 -14.66
N GLU A 23 0.00 10.89 -14.97
CA GLU A 23 -1.13 11.69 -14.48
C GLU A 23 -1.60 11.25 -13.08
N THR A 24 -1.33 9.99 -12.73
CA THR A 24 -1.71 9.38 -11.46
C THR A 24 -0.47 9.40 -10.58
N LYS A 25 -0.45 10.24 -9.55
CA LYS A 25 0.69 10.36 -8.63
C LYS A 25 0.85 9.11 -7.71
N LEU A 26 0.61 7.90 -8.23
CA LEU A 26 0.77 6.64 -7.51
C LEU A 26 2.21 6.15 -7.69
N PHE A 27 2.99 6.33 -6.63
CA PHE A 27 4.28 5.72 -6.45
C PHE A 27 4.18 4.75 -5.28
N VAL A 28 4.64 3.52 -5.46
CA VAL A 28 4.65 2.52 -4.38
C VAL A 28 5.99 1.82 -4.40
N ARG A 29 6.77 1.96 -3.31
CA ARG A 29 7.93 1.11 -3.11
C ARG A 29 7.53 -0.07 -2.23
N ILE A 30 7.69 -1.27 -2.75
CA ILE A 30 7.39 -2.52 -2.05
C ILE A 30 8.71 -3.11 -1.61
N THR A 31 8.83 -3.31 -0.31
CA THR A 31 9.96 -4.04 0.27
C THR A 31 9.41 -5.27 0.98
N SER A 32 9.99 -6.42 0.64
CA SER A 32 9.82 -7.65 1.39
C SER A 32 11.22 -8.09 1.77
N LYS A 33 11.48 -8.24 3.06
CA LYS A 33 12.74 -8.85 3.49
C LYS A 33 12.62 -10.34 3.22
N GLN A 34 13.60 -10.96 2.57
CA GLN A 34 13.63 -12.42 2.41
C GLN A 34 13.50 -13.17 3.75
N SER A 35 13.89 -12.53 4.86
CA SER A 35 13.77 -13.07 6.22
C SER A 35 12.36 -13.03 6.80
N ASP A 36 11.41 -12.31 6.18
CA ASP A 36 10.04 -12.15 6.67
C ASP A 36 9.03 -12.30 5.52
N PRO A 37 8.69 -13.54 5.13
CA PRO A 37 7.74 -13.80 4.05
C PRO A 37 6.29 -13.49 4.44
N PHE A 38 6.03 -13.20 5.72
CA PHE A 38 4.71 -12.88 6.24
C PHE A 38 4.46 -11.38 6.31
N ALA A 39 5.44 -10.54 5.98
CA ALA A 39 5.28 -9.11 5.96
C ALA A 39 5.54 -8.54 4.55
N MET A 40 4.64 -7.65 4.12
CA MET A 40 4.80 -6.84 2.93
C MET A 40 4.73 -5.37 3.30
N VAL A 41 5.78 -4.63 2.98
CA VAL A 41 5.91 -3.21 3.34
C VAL A 41 5.79 -2.35 2.10
N PHE A 42 4.76 -1.52 2.07
CA PHE A 42 4.51 -0.47 1.10
C PHE A 42 5.01 0.86 1.69
N SER A 43 6.10 1.40 1.15
CA SER A 43 6.60 2.74 1.51
C SER A 43 6.41 3.71 0.35
N ASP A 44 6.51 5.01 0.67
CA ASP A 44 6.36 6.11 -0.30
C ASP A 44 5.00 6.09 -1.01
N PHE A 45 3.98 5.53 -0.35
CA PHE A 45 2.66 5.25 -0.92
C PHE A 45 1.80 6.52 -1.01
N ILE A 46 1.87 7.23 -2.14
CA ILE A 46 1.09 8.45 -2.36
C ILE A 46 -0.28 8.09 -2.93
N ILE A 47 -1.26 7.90 -2.06
CA ILE A 47 -2.65 7.65 -2.50
C ILE A 47 -3.42 8.95 -2.75
N HIS A 48 -2.83 10.09 -2.43
CA HIS A 48 -3.47 11.41 -2.41
C HIS A 48 -3.98 11.91 -3.78
N ALA A 49 -3.81 11.13 -4.86
CA ALA A 49 -4.36 11.44 -6.18
C ALA A 49 -4.83 10.20 -6.97
N ALA A 50 -4.82 9.01 -6.37
CA ALA A 50 -5.14 7.78 -7.08
C ALA A 50 -6.59 7.35 -6.76
N PRO A 51 -7.49 7.28 -7.75
CA PRO A 51 -8.80 6.67 -7.58
C PRO A 51 -8.71 5.27 -6.98
N SER A 52 -9.72 4.87 -6.19
CA SER A 52 -9.77 3.55 -5.53
C SER A 52 -9.55 2.38 -6.49
N GLU A 53 -9.94 2.53 -7.76
CA GLU A 53 -9.71 1.56 -8.82
C GLU A 53 -8.21 1.34 -9.11
N LEU A 54 -7.39 2.39 -9.11
CA LEU A 54 -5.95 2.26 -9.30
C LEU A 54 -5.28 1.56 -8.13
N VAL A 55 -5.82 1.74 -6.91
CA VAL A 55 -5.36 1.01 -5.73
C VAL A 55 -5.65 -0.48 -5.88
N GLN A 56 -6.83 -0.85 -6.38
CA GLN A 56 -7.16 -2.25 -6.67
C GLN A 56 -6.22 -2.83 -7.72
N LYS A 57 -6.04 -2.14 -8.86
CA LYS A 57 -5.13 -2.59 -9.92
C LYS A 57 -3.68 -2.72 -9.43
N ALA A 58 -3.22 -1.84 -8.54
CA ALA A 58 -1.92 -1.95 -7.91
C ALA A 58 -1.82 -3.22 -7.05
N LEU A 59 -2.81 -3.52 -6.21
CA LEU A 59 -2.85 -4.75 -5.42
C LEU A 59 -2.89 -6.00 -6.30
N ASP A 60 -3.61 -5.97 -7.43
CA ASP A 60 -3.66 -7.06 -8.41
C ASP A 60 -2.28 -7.29 -9.06
N ALA A 61 -1.60 -6.22 -9.46
CA ALA A 61 -0.24 -6.28 -9.98
C ALA A 61 0.74 -6.85 -8.94
N VAL A 62 0.58 -6.49 -7.66
CA VAL A 62 1.37 -7.05 -6.56
C VAL A 62 1.06 -8.53 -6.34
N ARG A 63 -0.20 -8.95 -6.43
CA ARG A 63 -0.54 -10.37 -6.29
C ARG A 63 -0.02 -11.23 -7.42
N SER A 64 -0.19 -10.78 -8.66
CA SER A 64 0.28 -11.51 -9.83
C SER A 64 1.80 -11.67 -9.88
N HIS A 65 2.55 -10.70 -9.34
CA HIS A 65 4.01 -10.69 -9.44
C HIS A 65 4.73 -11.16 -8.16
N PHE A 66 4.10 -11.08 -6.98
CA PHE A 66 4.75 -11.34 -5.68
C PHE A 66 4.00 -12.35 -4.80
N CYS A 67 3.01 -13.07 -5.33
CA CYS A 67 2.01 -13.84 -4.56
C CYS A 67 1.12 -12.97 -3.63
N GLY A 68 1.37 -11.66 -3.54
CA GLY A 68 0.51 -10.63 -2.98
C GLY A 68 0.09 -10.81 -1.54
N PRO A 69 -0.88 -9.99 -1.08
CA PRO A 69 -1.55 -10.23 0.18
C PRO A 69 -2.22 -11.62 0.17
N ALA A 70 -1.91 -12.41 1.19
CA ALA A 70 -2.50 -13.70 1.47
C ALA A 70 -2.93 -13.77 2.95
N GLN A 71 -3.59 -14.85 3.35
CA GLN A 71 -3.96 -15.12 4.73
C GLN A 71 -2.74 -15.10 5.66
N GLY A 72 -2.88 -14.51 6.86
CA GLY A 72 -1.83 -14.46 7.88
C GLY A 72 -0.68 -13.48 7.59
N MET A 73 -0.83 -12.62 6.59
CA MET A 73 0.17 -11.62 6.24
C MET A 73 -0.09 -10.29 6.94
N GLN A 74 0.99 -9.56 7.19
CA GLN A 74 0.96 -8.19 7.64
C GLN A 74 1.31 -7.25 6.49
N LEU A 75 0.39 -6.36 6.14
CA LEU A 75 0.59 -5.31 5.16
C LEU A 75 0.88 -4.01 5.90
N ARG A 76 2.03 -3.39 5.65
CA ARG A 76 2.43 -2.12 6.28
C ARG A 76 2.46 -1.02 5.24
N PHE A 77 1.66 0.02 5.41
CA PHE A 77 1.61 1.20 4.57
C PHE A 77 2.28 2.34 5.32
N MET A 78 3.51 2.65 4.95
CA MET A 78 4.37 3.56 5.68
C MET A 78 4.40 4.96 5.08
N ASP A 79 4.80 5.92 5.92
CA ASP A 79 5.05 7.30 5.54
C ASP A 79 3.80 8.02 4.98
N ILE A 80 2.63 7.73 5.57
CA ILE A 80 1.37 8.41 5.22
C ILE A 80 1.45 9.85 5.72
N SER A 81 1.59 10.79 4.78
CA SER A 81 1.62 12.23 5.04
C SER A 81 0.35 12.88 4.46
N PRO A 82 -0.60 13.34 5.30
CA PRO A 82 -1.68 14.18 4.83
C PRO A 82 -1.15 15.60 4.62
N GLY A 83 -0.76 15.92 3.39
CA GLY A 83 -0.46 17.30 3.02
C GLY A 83 0.95 17.56 2.52
N SER A 84 1.16 18.81 2.10
CA SER A 84 2.42 19.29 1.54
C SER A 84 3.49 19.39 2.64
N PRO A 85 4.79 19.29 2.31
CA PRO A 85 5.85 19.63 3.26
C PRO A 85 5.58 21.03 3.80
N ASN A 86 5.48 21.18 5.13
CA ASN A 86 5.20 22.42 5.88
C ASN A 86 3.73 22.78 6.18
N GLN A 87 2.76 21.89 5.92
CA GLN A 87 1.40 22.05 6.48
C GLN A 87 1.29 21.39 7.85
N GLU A 88 0.49 21.98 8.75
CA GLU A 88 0.10 21.30 9.98
C GLU A 88 -0.63 20.00 9.65
N LEU A 89 -0.27 18.95 10.38
CA LEU A 89 -0.70 17.59 10.11
C LEU A 89 -2.17 17.43 10.53
N ASP A 90 -3.05 17.37 9.54
CA ASP A 90 -4.49 17.18 9.76
C ASP A 90 -4.77 15.73 10.18
N LYS A 91 -5.11 15.55 11.46
CA LYS A 91 -5.40 14.24 12.04
C LYS A 91 -6.62 13.57 11.41
N ASP A 92 -7.64 14.34 11.05
CA ASP A 92 -8.86 13.80 10.45
C ASP A 92 -8.55 13.28 9.04
N ALA A 93 -7.68 13.98 8.31
CA ALA A 93 -7.15 13.51 7.05
C ALA A 93 -6.34 12.21 7.18
N VAL A 94 -5.55 12.03 8.25
CA VAL A 94 -4.86 10.74 8.52
C VAL A 94 -5.86 9.61 8.75
N VAL A 95 -6.85 9.82 9.61
CA VAL A 95 -7.84 8.77 9.95
C VAL A 95 -8.64 8.38 8.71
N LEU A 96 -9.11 9.35 7.94
CA LEU A 96 -9.79 9.09 6.68
C LEU A 96 -8.90 8.29 5.72
N ARG A 97 -7.60 8.60 5.68
CA ARG A 97 -6.60 7.93 4.83
C ARG A 97 -6.40 6.47 5.26
N HIS A 98 -6.34 6.21 6.55
CA HIS A 98 -6.31 4.87 7.13
C HIS A 98 -7.54 4.06 6.71
N ASP A 99 -8.73 4.63 6.90
CA ASP A 99 -10.00 3.95 6.58
C ASP A 99 -10.11 3.61 5.09
N GLN A 100 -9.65 4.50 4.21
CA GLN A 100 -9.60 4.24 2.76
C GLN A 100 -8.68 3.07 2.41
N ILE A 101 -7.51 2.96 3.06
CA ILE A 101 -6.57 1.85 2.86
C ILE A 101 -7.23 0.54 3.32
N VAL A 102 -7.79 0.53 4.53
CA VAL A 102 -8.47 -0.64 5.10
C VAL A 102 -9.63 -1.08 4.23
N ALA A 103 -10.46 -0.15 3.73
CA ALA A 103 -11.58 -0.44 2.85
C ALA A 103 -11.14 -1.04 1.50
N ALA A 104 -10.05 -0.52 0.91
CA ALA A 104 -9.50 -1.05 -0.33
C ALA A 104 -8.98 -2.50 -0.15
N ILE A 105 -8.23 -2.76 0.92
CA ILE A 105 -7.73 -4.10 1.23
C ILE A 105 -8.87 -5.06 1.52
N ARG A 106 -9.88 -4.63 2.26
CA ARG A 106 -11.06 -5.46 2.55
C ARG A 106 -11.78 -5.86 1.26
N THR A 107 -12.00 -4.90 0.37
CA THR A 107 -12.62 -5.16 -0.94
C THR A 107 -11.79 -6.13 -1.79
N PHE A 108 -10.47 -6.03 -1.73
CA PHE A 108 -9.56 -6.94 -2.41
C PHE A 108 -9.57 -8.34 -1.79
N GLY A 109 -9.51 -8.44 -0.45
CA GLY A 109 -9.52 -9.70 0.28
C GLY A 109 -10.75 -10.55 0.00
N LEU A 110 -11.94 -9.92 -0.12
CA LEU A 110 -13.17 -10.59 -0.54
C LEU A 110 -13.04 -11.34 -1.87
N LYS A 111 -12.23 -10.84 -2.81
CA LYS A 111 -11.98 -11.48 -4.12
C LYS A 111 -10.93 -12.58 -4.06
N HIS A 112 -10.12 -12.61 -3.00
CA HIS A 112 -8.89 -13.39 -2.92
C HIS A 112 -8.81 -14.30 -1.69
N ALA A 113 -9.95 -14.53 -1.04
CA ALA A 113 -10.14 -15.47 0.07
C ALA A 113 -9.25 -15.18 1.29
N TYR A 114 -9.16 -13.90 1.67
CA TYR A 114 -8.60 -13.49 2.96
C TYR A 114 -9.42 -12.34 3.55
N GLU A 115 -9.41 -12.21 4.87
CA GLU A 115 -10.10 -11.16 5.60
C GLU A 115 -9.10 -10.24 6.32
N ILE A 116 -9.56 -9.11 6.84
CA ILE A 116 -8.77 -8.26 7.74
C ILE A 116 -9.14 -8.66 9.17
N SER A 117 -8.19 -9.22 9.91
CA SER A 117 -8.36 -9.54 11.33
C SER A 117 -8.06 -8.34 12.23
N ASN A 118 -7.18 -7.44 11.80
CA ASN A 118 -6.83 -6.25 12.55
C ASN A 118 -6.33 -5.13 11.64
N SER A 119 -6.59 -3.88 12.01
CA SER A 119 -5.99 -2.70 11.40
C SER A 119 -5.60 -1.70 12.49
N MET A 120 -4.41 -1.15 12.41
CA MET A 120 -3.91 -0.13 13.34
C MET A 120 -3.29 1.05 12.59
N LEU A 121 -3.43 2.22 13.17
CA LEU A 121 -2.74 3.43 12.78
C LEU A 121 -1.63 3.68 13.80
N ASP A 122 -0.38 3.66 13.36
CA ASP A 122 0.81 3.83 14.20
C ASP A 122 1.48 5.18 13.90
N PHE A 123 1.95 5.88 14.94
CA PHE A 123 2.65 7.15 14.79
C PHE A 123 4.13 6.98 15.09
N ARG A 124 4.97 7.25 14.09
CA ARG A 124 6.41 7.00 14.16
C ARG A 124 7.18 8.13 13.49
N ASN A 125 8.11 8.75 14.22
CA ASN A 125 9.04 9.77 13.70
C ASN A 125 8.36 10.92 12.94
N GLY A 126 7.21 11.40 13.41
CA GLY A 126 6.48 12.49 12.76
C GLY A 126 5.62 12.06 11.56
N LYS A 127 5.48 10.76 11.32
CA LYS A 127 4.69 10.18 10.23
C LYS A 127 3.72 9.14 10.76
N TYR A 128 2.68 8.85 9.98
CA TYR A 128 1.71 7.83 10.30
C TYR A 128 1.88 6.62 9.39
N ASP A 129 1.77 5.44 9.96
CA ASP A 129 1.85 4.16 9.27
C ASP A 129 0.50 3.43 9.47
N THR A 130 -0.07 2.85 8.43
CA THR A 130 -1.25 1.96 8.54
C THR A 130 -0.79 0.51 8.45
N ILE A 131 -1.06 -0.29 9.47
CA ILE A 131 -0.70 -1.71 9.51
C ILE A 131 -1.98 -2.53 9.50
N VAL A 132 -2.08 -3.46 8.55
CA VAL A 132 -3.22 -4.37 8.38
C VAL A 132 -2.73 -5.80 8.51
N THR A 133 -3.45 -6.59 9.30
CA THR A 133 -3.19 -8.02 9.48
C THR A 133 -4.33 -8.81 8.84
N THR A 134 -4.00 -9.80 8.03
CA THR A 134 -4.99 -10.63 7.33
C THR A 134 -5.22 -11.97 8.02
N SER A 135 -6.40 -12.57 7.83
CA SER A 135 -6.79 -13.90 8.33
C SER A 135 -7.56 -14.72 7.32
#